data_AF-A0A7C1VUC9-F1
#
_entry.id   AF-A0A7C1VUC9-F1
#
_cell.length_a   1.000
_cell.length_b   1.000
_cell.length_c   1.000
_cell.angle_alpha   90.00
_cell.angle_beta   90.00
_cell.angle_gamma   90.00
#
_symmetry.space_group_name_H-M   'P 1'
#
loop_
_entity.id
_entity.type
_entity.pdbx_description
1 polymer ?
#
loop_
_entity_poly.entity_id
_entity_poly.type
_entity_poly.pdbx_seq_one_letter_code
_entity_poly.pdbx_strand_id
1 'polypeptide(L)'
;YYAFVDVEGNKIKNFEILPVPFAEHGPGDLPNFVKENKGEVVIAYGMGGRAVDFFNRLGIDVITGASGRVEEVVDAFLKNRLDTDKDWKSKEEFGHHES
;
A
#
# COMPACT_ATOMS: atom_id res chain seq x y z
N TYR A 1 0.06 7.55 -8.47
CA TYR A 1 0.66 8.35 -7.38
C TYR A 1 0.79 7.46 -6.15
N TYR A 2 1.79 7.73 -5.31
CA TYR A 2 1.91 7.18 -3.96
C TYR A 2 1.94 8.34 -2.96
N ALA A 3 1.33 8.14 -1.80
CA ALA A 3 1.53 8.99 -0.63
C ALA A 3 2.55 8.32 0.28
N PHE A 4 3.74 8.89 0.39
CA PHE A 4 4.77 8.48 1.33
C PHE A 4 4.59 9.27 2.63
N VAL A 5 4.52 8.55 3.75
CA VAL A 5 4.25 9.15 5.05
C VAL A 5 5.32 8.69 6.02
N ASP A 6 6.20 9.60 6.39
CA ASP A 6 7.26 9.31 7.34
C ASP A 6 6.71 9.44 8.76
N VAL A 7 6.93 8.40 9.56
CA VAL A 7 6.45 8.33 10.94
C VAL A 7 7.62 8.04 11.87
N GLU A 8 7.68 8.77 12.98
CA GLU A 8 8.61 8.49 14.08
C GLU A 8 7.79 8.29 15.37
N GLY A 9 7.82 7.08 15.92
CA GLY A 9 6.88 6.69 16.97
C GLY A 9 5.44 6.69 16.44
N ASN A 10 4.56 7.46 17.07
CA ASN A 10 3.15 7.62 16.64
C ASN A 10 2.86 9.02 16.08
N LYS A 11 3.86 9.66 15.46
CA LYS A 11 3.73 11.01 14.90
C LYS A 11 4.20 11.07 13.46
N ILE A 12 3.34 11.58 12.59
CA ILE A 12 3.69 11.93 11.21
C ILE A 12 4.71 13.07 11.24
N LYS A 13 5.82 12.89 10.53
CA LYS A 13 6.90 13.87 10.40
C LYS A 13 6.92 14.54 9.05
N ASN A 14 6.58 13.78 8.02
CA ASN A 14 6.54 14.24 6.66
C ASN A 14 5.44 13.50 5.89
N PHE A 15 4.92 14.17 4.87
CA PHE A 15 3.89 13.66 4.00
C PHE A 15 4.17 14.17 2.59
N GLU A 16 4.41 13.24 1.67
CA GLU A 16 4.76 13.57 0.29
C GLU A 16 3.93 12.74 -0.69
N ILE A 17 3.40 13.40 -1.72
CA ILE A 17 2.70 12.72 -2.82
C ILE A 17 3.64 12.69 -4.02
N LEU A 18 4.09 11.49 -4.39
CA LEU A 18 4.96 11.29 -5.53
C LEU A 18 4.19 10.69 -6.71
N PRO A 19 4.36 11.22 -7.94
CA PRO A 19 3.96 10.49 -9.12
C PRO A 19 4.81 9.23 -9.25
N VAL A 20 4.21 8.19 -9.82
CA VAL A 20 4.98 7.00 -10.20
C VAL A 20 5.80 7.40 -11.45
N PRO A 21 7.11 7.15 -11.49
CA PRO A 21 8.01 7.73 -12.50
C PRO A 21 7.92 7.07 -13.88
N PHE A 22 7.01 6.11 -14.06
CA PHE A 22 6.87 5.32 -15.28
C PHE A 22 5.42 5.32 -15.78
N ALA A 23 5.27 5.40 -17.11
CA ALA A 23 3.98 5.39 -17.81
C ALA A 23 3.40 3.97 -17.93
N GLU A 24 4.26 2.96 -18.04
CA GLU A 24 3.94 1.53 -18.01
C GLU A 24 4.80 0.86 -16.95
N HIS A 25 4.35 -0.26 -16.39
CA HIS A 25 5.09 -0.95 -15.34
C HIS A 25 5.10 -2.47 -15.52
N GLY A 26 6.28 -3.05 -15.37
CA GLY A 26 6.48 -4.47 -15.25
C GLY A 26 6.25 -4.99 -13.83
N PRO A 27 6.25 -6.32 -13.64
CA PRO A 27 6.25 -6.92 -12.32
C PRO A 27 7.49 -6.48 -11.52
N GLY A 28 7.28 -5.91 -10.34
CA GLY A 28 8.35 -5.49 -9.43
C GLY A 28 8.70 -4.00 -9.46
N ASP A 29 8.31 -3.25 -10.49
CA ASP A 29 8.64 -1.81 -10.58
C ASP A 29 8.03 -0.98 -9.45
N LEU A 30 6.76 -1.22 -9.12
CA LEU A 30 6.10 -0.56 -8.00
C LEU A 30 6.72 -0.96 -6.64
N PRO A 31 6.94 -2.25 -6.34
CA PRO A 31 7.71 -2.68 -5.17
C PRO A 31 9.09 -2.02 -5.06
N ASN A 32 9.86 -1.96 -6.15
CA ASN A 32 11.18 -1.34 -6.16
C ASN A 32 11.08 0.17 -5.93
N PHE A 33 10.13 0.86 -6.59
CA PHE A 33 9.90 2.29 -6.38
C PHE A 33 9.59 2.61 -4.90
N VAL A 34 8.74 1.81 -4.25
CA VAL A 34 8.47 1.98 -2.81
C VAL A 34 9.73 1.71 -1.99
N LYS A 35 10.51 0.67 -2.31
CA LYS A 35 11.75 0.33 -1.60
C LYS A 35 12.81 1.43 -1.71
N GLU A 36 12.97 2.01 -2.90
CA GLU A 36 13.89 3.12 -3.17
C GLU A 36 13.51 4.37 -2.37
N ASN A 37 12.20 4.59 -2.16
CA ASN A 37 11.66 5.62 -1.27
C ASN A 37 11.57 5.18 0.20
N LYS A 38 12.28 4.11 0.59
CA LYS A 38 12.40 3.61 1.97
C LYS A 38 11.07 3.19 2.62
N GLY A 39 10.06 2.85 1.82
CA GLY A 39 8.80 2.35 2.35
C GLY A 39 8.99 1.00 3.04
N GLU A 40 8.40 0.85 4.23
CA GLU A 40 8.43 -0.36 5.05
C GLU A 40 7.07 -1.07 5.08
N VAL A 41 5.99 -0.31 4.95
CA VAL A 41 4.60 -0.80 4.92
C VAL A 41 3.86 -0.14 3.76
N VAL A 42 3.10 -0.92 2.99
CA VAL A 42 2.17 -0.43 1.98
C VAL A 42 0.74 -0.75 2.40
N ILE A 43 -0.09 0.29 2.45
CA ILE A 43 -1.51 0.19 2.76
C ILE A 43 -2.30 0.52 1.49
N ALA A 44 -3.16 -0.41 1.05
CA ALA A 44 -3.97 -0.27 -0.14
C ALA A 44 -5.36 -0.87 0.06
N TYR A 45 -6.28 -0.53 -0.85
CA TYR A 45 -7.57 -1.21 -0.89
C TYR A 45 -7.43 -2.60 -1.52
N GLY A 46 -7.14 -2.67 -2.82
CA GLY A 46 -6.90 -3.94 -3.50
C GLY A 46 -5.49 -4.05 -4.07
N MET A 47 -4.93 -5.25 -4.01
CA MET A 47 -3.62 -5.56 -4.59
C MET A 47 -3.56 -7.04 -4.98
N GLY A 48 -3.22 -7.35 -6.24
CA GLY A 48 -3.12 -8.73 -6.71
C GLY A 48 -2.05 -9.53 -5.97
N GLY A 49 -2.28 -10.84 -5.77
CA GLY A 49 -1.39 -11.70 -4.96
C GLY A 49 0.07 -11.69 -5.41
N ARG A 50 0.34 -11.71 -6.72
CA ARG A 50 1.71 -11.59 -7.24
C ARG A 50 2.41 -10.30 -6.80
N ALA A 51 1.70 -9.17 -6.76
CA ALA A 51 2.30 -7.91 -6.32
C ALA A 51 2.59 -7.92 -4.82
N VAL A 52 1.68 -8.48 -4.01
CA VAL A 52 1.88 -8.71 -2.57
C VAL A 52 3.15 -9.55 -2.34
N ASP A 53 3.33 -10.64 -3.08
CA ASP A 53 4.52 -11.49 -2.99
C ASP A 53 5.81 -10.73 -3.31
N PHE A 54 5.80 -9.83 -4.30
CA PHE A 54 6.96 -9.01 -4.62
C PHE A 54 7.32 -8.04 -3.49
N PHE A 55 6.33 -7.34 -2.91
CA PHE A 55 6.56 -6.47 -1.75
C PHE A 55 7.16 -7.24 -0.57
N ASN A 56 6.55 -8.38 -0.23
CA ASN A 56 7.02 -9.22 0.87
C ASN A 56 8.47 -9.71 0.66
N ARG A 57 8.85 -10.06 -0.57
CA ARG A 57 10.24 -10.44 -0.93
C ARG A 57 11.25 -9.30 -0.74
N LEU A 58 10.81 -8.04 -0.79
CA LEU A 58 11.63 -6.87 -0.51
C LEU A 58 11.63 -6.46 0.98
N GLY A 59 10.95 -7.25 1.83
CA GLY A 59 10.76 -6.96 3.25
C GLY A 59 9.85 -5.75 3.49
N ILE A 60 8.86 -5.56 2.62
CA ILE A 60 7.83 -4.51 2.75
C ILE A 60 6.52 -5.20 3.11
N ASP A 61 5.94 -4.85 4.26
CA ASP A 61 4.66 -5.40 4.69
C ASP A 61 3.51 -4.81 3.86
N VAL A 62 2.51 -5.63 3.56
CA VAL A 62 1.34 -5.19 2.78
C VAL A 62 0.06 -5.38 3.59
N ILE A 63 -0.71 -4.30 3.70
CA ILE A 63 -2.05 -4.30 4.27
C ILE A 63 -3.05 -3.98 3.16
N THR A 64 -4.01 -4.88 2.93
CA THR A 64 -5.08 -4.72 1.95
C THR A 64 -6.44 -4.56 2.63
N GLY A 65 -7.44 -4.11 1.89
CA GLY A 65 -8.80 -3.84 2.36
C GLY A 65 -8.98 -2.48 3.05
N ALA A 66 -7.93 -1.65 3.13
CA ALA A 66 -8.02 -0.33 3.75
C ALA A 66 -8.65 0.68 2.79
N SER A 67 -9.55 1.52 3.31
CA SER A 67 -10.23 2.57 2.52
C SER A 67 -10.48 3.82 3.36
N GLY A 68 -10.80 4.93 2.71
CA GLY A 68 -11.00 6.23 3.35
C GLY A 68 -9.92 7.24 2.97
N ARG A 69 -9.87 8.38 3.69
CA ARG A 69 -8.87 9.43 3.42
C ARG A 69 -7.49 8.95 3.89
N VAL A 70 -6.43 9.30 3.15
CA VAL A 70 -5.06 8.88 3.48
C VAL A 70 -4.68 9.21 4.93
N GLU A 71 -4.99 10.42 5.40
CA GLU A 71 -4.72 10.84 6.78
C GLU A 71 -5.45 9.97 7.82
N GLU A 72 -6.69 9.57 7.55
CA GLU A 72 -7.50 8.74 8.45
C GLU A 72 -6.96 7.30 8.50
N VAL A 73 -6.56 6.77 7.34
CA VAL A 73 -5.96 5.44 7.21
C VAL A 73 -4.64 5.37 7.99
N VAL A 74 -3.77 6.38 7.84
CA VAL A 74 -2.50 6.45 8.57
C VAL A 74 -2.74 6.59 10.08
N ASP A 75 -3.63 7.49 10.52
CA ASP A 75 -3.96 7.64 11.94
C ASP A 75 -4.50 6.34 12.55
N ALA A 76 -5.37 5.64 11.82
CA ALA A 76 -5.93 4.37 12.25
C ALA A 76 -4.87 3.27 12.34
N PHE A 77 -3.95 3.20 11.37
CA PHE A 77 -2.81 2.28 11.40
C PHE A 77 -1.92 2.53 12.64
N LEU A 78 -1.49 3.77 12.88
CA LEU A 78 -0.61 4.12 13.99
C LEU A 78 -1.24 3.88 15.38
N LYS A 79 -2.57 3.93 15.47
CA LYS A 79 -3.33 3.65 16.69
C LYS A 79 -3.80 2.19 16.80
N ASN A 80 -3.35 1.32 15.89
CA ASN A 80 -3.73 -0.09 15.84
C ASN A 80 -5.25 -0.31 15.80
N ARG A 81 -5.95 0.53 15.03
CA ARG A 81 -7.43 0.57 14.89
C ARG A 81 -7.86 0.61 13.42
N LEU A 82 -6.97 0.24 12.51
CA LEU A 82 -7.25 0.20 11.07
C LEU A 82 -8.27 -0.89 10.79
N ASP A 83 -9.40 -0.50 10.21
CA ASP A 83 -10.43 -1.42 9.74
C ASP A 83 -10.17 -1.80 8.29
N THR A 84 -10.42 -3.07 7.93
CA THR A 84 -10.19 -3.60 6.60
C THR A 84 -11.41 -4.36 6.09
N ASP A 85 -11.76 -4.09 4.84
CA ASP A 85 -12.81 -4.82 4.12
C ASP A 85 -12.32 -6.23 3.84
N LYS A 86 -12.78 -7.21 4.61
CA LYS A 86 -12.36 -8.63 4.46
C LYS A 86 -12.82 -9.25 3.15
N ASP A 87 -13.83 -8.67 2.50
CA ASP A 87 -14.44 -9.17 1.28
C ASP A 87 -13.95 -8.40 0.05
N TRP A 88 -12.93 -7.54 0.17
CA TRP A 88 -12.44 -6.68 -0.92
C TRP A 88 -12.11 -7.47 -2.20
N LYS A 89 -11.61 -8.71 -2.07
CA LYS A 89 -11.28 -9.60 -3.20
C LYS A 89 -12.51 -10.02 -4.01
N SER A 90 -13.69 -10.06 -3.39
CA SER A 90 -14.93 -10.49 -4.03
C SER A 90 -15.60 -9.39 -4.85
N LYS A 91 -15.15 -8.14 -4.73
CA LYS A 91 -15.71 -7.03 -5.50
C LYS A 91 -15.38 -7.19 -6.99
N GLU A 92 -16.32 -6.77 -7.85
CA GLU A 92 -16.23 -6.96 -9.31
C GLU A 92 -14.92 -6.43 -9.91
N GLU A 93 -14.38 -5.34 -9.35
CA GLU A 93 -13.09 -4.76 -9.75
C GLU A 93 -11.88 -5.68 -9.53
N PHE A 94 -12.00 -6.67 -8.63
CA PHE A 94 -10.91 -7.57 -8.21
C PHE A 94 -11.21 -9.05 -8.48
N GLY A 95 -12.47 -9.42 -8.74
CA GLY A 95 -12.94 -10.81 -8.88
C GLY A 95 -12.45 -11.56 -10.13
N HIS A 96 -11.73 -10.92 -11.04
CA HIS A 96 -11.24 -11.53 -12.29
C HIS A 96 -9.79 -12.02 -12.23
N HIS A 97 -9.13 -11.96 -11.07
CA HIS A 97 -7.68 -12.22 -10.93
C HIS A 97 -7.35 -13.43 -10.05
N GLU A 98 -8.20 -14.47 -10.09
CA GLU A 98 -7.82 -15.81 -9.64
C GLU A 98 -7.79 -16.75 -10.86
N SER A 99 -6.61 -16.88 -11.45
CA SER A 99 -6.27 -17.89 -12.46
C SER A 99 -4.86 -18.41 -12.20
#